data_AF-E2S2A6-F1
#
_entry.id   AF-E2S2A6-F1
#
_cell.length_a   1.000
_cell.length_b   1.000
_cell.length_c   1.000
_cell.angle_alpha   90.00
_cell.angle_beta   90.00
_cell.angle_gamma   90.00
#
_symmetry.space_group_name_H-M   'P 1'
#
loop_
_entity.id
_entity.type
_entity.pdbx_description
1 polymer ?
#
loop_
_entity_poly.entity_id
_entity_poly.type
_entity_poly.pdbx_seq_one_letter_code
_entity_poly.pdbx_strand_id
1 'polypeptide(L)'
;MSEIIGPFHSLSESDRRGLVALVGSGRSVRSAAGELGCHYGHALNFCHAFGLPVVFKAKRVDRRGSQAFQLVELVRSGLSVRQAAKRCGMHLSAAYAVATEAGCHIRLSQYARKVRQTQLRVEYLRLRLASLPGGDAGAAVGIDRRLRLDFEKGLTKSQGRREEFIPVGEDASTYNRLMKALRQRHDVIESGRLAPPALPSGVDPYKRISNRYICFEERVIIADLLREDVPLREIGRRLGRSASSIQREVRRNHSAEGPYRAETAQLKACARRLRPKIPKLLANKRLWDYVCAQLRAQWSPEEISNRLPIDYPTDKDMRISHETIYDAFYLQAKGRLKDLGLDLPTGRKKRKKRQTRSSTPAQQRFVDDMILIDDRPDEVSERILPGHWEGDLILGKNNQSAVITLVERVSRFVVLGHLPGRHTSKEVFTALHKAVTGIDKAIWSSITWDQGSEMAGHKAFTMATDIPIYFCHPGSPWERGSNENTNGRLRRNLPKNSDLSIYSAEDLEMIANIHNHKPRKALNWRTPAEVMTNALTQTGSIKPN
;
A
#
# COMPACT_ATOMS: atom_id res chain seq x y z
N MET A 1 -14.65 52.71 -30.64
CA MET A 1 -14.18 51.83 -31.72
C MET A 1 -12.68 51.97 -31.83
N SER A 2 -11.90 51.10 -31.18
CA SER A 2 -10.45 51.03 -31.34
C SER A 2 -10.16 49.86 -32.28
N GLU A 3 -9.80 50.16 -33.52
CA GLU A 3 -9.42 49.17 -34.53
C GLU A 3 -8.29 48.27 -34.01
N ILE A 4 -8.49 46.96 -34.10
CA ILE A 4 -7.47 45.98 -33.75
C ILE A 4 -6.34 46.10 -34.77
N ILE A 5 -5.25 46.73 -34.35
CA ILE A 5 -4.05 46.94 -35.16
C ILE A 5 -3.40 45.57 -35.41
N GLY A 6 -3.44 45.08 -36.65
CA GLY A 6 -2.87 43.79 -37.05
C GLY A 6 -1.32 43.74 -36.98
N PRO A 7 -0.71 42.54 -36.95
CA PRO A 7 0.73 42.31 -36.69
C PRO A 7 1.70 42.84 -37.76
N PHE A 8 1.20 43.50 -38.81
CA PHE A 8 1.94 44.18 -39.87
C PHE A 8 1.24 45.46 -40.36
N HIS A 9 0.49 46.12 -39.48
CA HIS A 9 -0.26 47.36 -39.74
C HIS A 9 0.53 48.49 -40.40
N SER A 10 1.85 48.57 -40.20
CA SER A 10 2.68 49.62 -40.81
C SER A 10 3.03 49.38 -42.28
N LEU A 11 2.55 48.30 -42.90
CA LEU A 11 2.78 48.01 -44.32
C LEU A 11 1.62 48.54 -45.15
N SER A 12 1.92 49.45 -46.08
CA SER A 12 0.99 49.91 -47.11
C SER A 12 0.67 48.78 -48.10
N GLU A 13 -0.37 48.96 -48.92
CA GLU A 13 -0.72 47.96 -49.94
C GLU A 13 0.39 47.82 -51.00
N SER A 14 1.10 48.91 -51.30
CA SER A 14 2.29 48.89 -52.17
C SER A 14 3.45 48.10 -51.56
N ASP A 15 3.69 48.23 -50.25
CA ASP A 15 4.75 47.47 -49.57
C ASP A 15 4.47 45.97 -49.60
N ARG A 16 3.20 45.59 -49.42
CA ARG A 16 2.77 44.18 -49.45
C ARG A 16 2.96 43.57 -50.84
N ARG A 17 2.54 44.27 -51.91
CA ARG A 17 2.77 43.83 -53.29
C ARG A 17 4.26 43.75 -53.63
N GLY A 18 5.05 44.74 -53.19
CA GLY A 18 6.50 44.74 -53.37
C GLY A 18 7.19 43.58 -52.65
N LEU A 19 6.77 43.26 -51.42
CA LEU A 19 7.29 42.13 -50.66
C LEU A 19 6.99 40.78 -51.33
N VAL A 20 5.78 40.60 -51.88
CA VAL A 20 5.42 39.39 -52.64
C VAL A 20 6.34 39.22 -53.86
N ALA A 21 6.59 40.29 -54.62
CA ALA A 21 7.45 40.23 -55.81
C ALA A 21 8.93 39.99 -55.47
N LEU A 22 9.48 40.75 -54.51
CA LEU A 22 10.90 40.69 -54.16
C LEU A 22 11.27 39.42 -53.40
N VAL A 23 10.42 38.96 -52.48
CA VAL A 23 10.66 37.71 -51.74
C VAL A 23 10.30 36.49 -52.60
N GLY A 24 9.25 36.58 -53.42
CA GLY A 24 8.89 35.53 -54.39
C GLY A 24 9.96 35.26 -55.45
N SER A 25 10.76 36.26 -55.82
CA SER A 25 11.93 36.11 -56.69
C SER A 25 13.19 35.61 -55.98
N GLY A 26 13.07 35.19 -54.71
CA GLY A 26 14.14 34.51 -53.96
C GLY A 26 15.06 35.43 -53.16
N ARG A 27 14.72 36.72 -52.99
CA ARG A 27 15.50 37.64 -52.13
C ARG A 27 15.13 37.46 -50.66
N SER A 28 16.11 37.70 -49.79
CA SER A 28 15.85 37.67 -48.34
C SER A 28 14.92 38.83 -47.92
N VAL A 29 14.01 38.56 -46.98
CA VAL A 29 13.06 39.54 -46.45
C VAL A 29 13.75 40.81 -45.93
N ARG A 30 14.95 40.69 -45.36
CA ARG A 30 15.71 41.84 -44.87
C ARG A 30 16.15 42.78 -45.99
N SER A 31 16.57 42.22 -47.13
CA SER A 31 16.94 43.02 -48.29
C SER A 31 15.73 43.67 -48.94
N ALA A 32 14.61 42.93 -49.06
CA ALA A 32 13.38 43.45 -49.63
C ALA A 32 12.76 44.58 -48.78
N ALA A 33 12.77 44.42 -47.45
CA ALA A 33 12.29 45.45 -46.53
C ALA A 33 13.16 46.72 -46.57
N GLY A 34 14.49 46.58 -46.69
CA GLY A 34 15.40 47.72 -46.82
C GLY A 34 15.20 48.50 -48.12
N GLU A 35 14.90 47.81 -49.22
CA GLU A 35 14.66 48.43 -50.53
C GLU A 35 13.31 49.15 -50.62
N LEU A 36 12.27 48.55 -50.02
CA LEU A 36 10.94 49.15 -49.92
C LEU A 36 10.85 50.21 -48.79
N GLY A 37 11.91 50.39 -48.00
CA GLY A 37 11.93 51.32 -46.87
C GLY A 37 10.96 50.96 -45.73
N CYS A 38 10.46 49.72 -45.68
CA CYS A 38 9.42 49.31 -44.74
C CYS A 38 9.98 48.58 -43.51
N HIS A 39 9.21 48.56 -42.42
CA HIS A 39 9.68 48.00 -41.15
C HIS A 39 9.92 46.48 -41.25
N TYR A 40 11.17 46.06 -41.06
CA TYR A 40 11.61 44.66 -41.23
C TYR A 40 10.78 43.66 -40.42
N GLY A 41 10.42 43.98 -39.17
CA GLY A 41 9.63 43.08 -38.33
C GLY A 41 8.23 42.84 -38.88
N HIS A 42 7.60 43.87 -39.46
CA HIS A 42 6.28 43.75 -40.07
C HIS A 42 6.35 43.08 -41.43
N ALA A 43 7.39 43.36 -42.23
CA ALA A 43 7.65 42.65 -43.48
C ALA A 43 7.85 41.14 -43.26
N LEU A 44 8.59 40.76 -42.20
CA LEU A 44 8.80 39.36 -41.83
C LEU A 44 7.50 38.69 -41.38
N ASN A 45 6.70 39.34 -40.53
CA ASN A 45 5.39 38.83 -40.11
C ASN A 45 4.44 38.67 -41.31
N PHE A 46 4.43 39.62 -42.25
CA PHE A 46 3.66 39.54 -43.48
C PHE A 46 4.11 38.36 -44.36
N CYS A 47 5.41 38.21 -44.60
CA CYS A 47 5.93 37.09 -45.40
C CYS A 47 5.59 35.72 -44.78
N HIS A 48 5.63 35.60 -43.45
CA HIS A 48 5.20 34.39 -42.76
C HIS A 48 3.70 34.15 -42.82
N ALA A 49 2.87 35.19 -42.64
CA ALA A 49 1.42 35.08 -42.71
C ALA A 49 0.92 34.67 -44.11
N PHE A 50 1.64 35.07 -45.16
CA PHE A 50 1.29 34.80 -46.56
C PHE A 50 2.17 33.71 -47.21
N GLY A 51 2.94 32.95 -46.41
CA GLY A 51 3.66 31.77 -46.89
C GLY A 51 4.78 32.03 -47.91
N LEU A 52 5.36 33.22 -47.93
CA LEU A 52 6.44 33.57 -48.87
C LEU A 52 7.76 32.86 -48.48
N PRO A 53 8.61 32.47 -49.46
CA PRO A 53 9.84 31.73 -49.21
C PRO A 53 10.91 32.59 -48.51
N VAL A 54 10.95 32.55 -47.18
CA VAL A 54 11.91 33.30 -46.37
C VAL A 54 13.29 32.62 -46.37
N VAL A 55 14.17 33.03 -47.30
CA VAL A 55 15.54 32.51 -47.38
C VAL A 55 16.48 33.26 -46.43
N PHE A 56 17.07 32.56 -45.45
CA PHE A 56 18.12 33.09 -44.58
C PHE A 56 19.51 32.76 -45.16
N LYS A 57 20.26 33.78 -45.59
CA LYS A 57 21.65 33.58 -46.06
C LYS A 57 22.56 33.29 -44.85
N ALA A 58 23.14 32.08 -44.78
CA ALA A 58 24.15 31.76 -43.77
C ALA A 58 25.48 32.46 -44.10
N LYS A 59 26.08 33.17 -43.14
CA LYS A 59 27.45 33.70 -43.25
C LYS A 59 28.44 32.53 -43.17
N ARG A 60 29.21 32.29 -44.24
CA ARG A 60 30.43 31.44 -44.19
C ARG A 60 31.46 32.12 -43.30
N VAL A 61 31.99 31.40 -42.32
CA VAL A 61 33.27 31.73 -41.66
C VAL A 61 34.12 30.47 -41.70
N ASP A 62 35.10 30.51 -42.59
CA ASP A 62 36.19 29.57 -42.70
C ASP A 62 37.20 29.78 -41.55
N ARG A 63 37.95 28.73 -41.16
CA ARG A 63 38.82 28.56 -39.94
C ARG A 63 38.24 27.79 -38.73
N ARG A 64 37.39 26.76 -38.93
CA ARG A 64 36.88 25.89 -37.85
C ARG A 64 37.19 24.40 -38.00
N GLY A 65 38.30 24.01 -38.65
CA GLY A 65 38.65 22.59 -38.79
C GLY A 65 39.21 21.98 -37.50
N SER A 66 40.45 22.36 -37.14
CA SER A 66 41.19 21.70 -36.06
C SER A 66 40.63 21.98 -34.65
N GLN A 67 40.29 23.23 -34.34
CA GLN A 67 39.79 23.59 -33.01
C GLN A 67 38.38 23.05 -32.75
N ALA A 68 37.52 23.03 -33.77
CA ALA A 68 36.16 22.49 -33.65
C ALA A 68 36.19 20.97 -33.46
N PHE A 69 37.06 20.27 -34.20
CA PHE A 69 37.25 18.83 -34.05
C PHE A 69 37.74 18.48 -32.64
N GLN A 70 38.79 19.15 -32.15
CA GLN A 70 39.28 18.98 -30.78
C GLN A 70 38.22 19.29 -29.73
N LEU A 71 37.40 20.32 -29.96
CA LEU A 71 36.30 20.66 -29.05
C LEU A 71 35.26 19.54 -28.97
N VAL A 72 34.85 18.98 -30.12
CA VAL A 72 33.88 17.88 -30.17
C VAL A 72 34.43 16.63 -29.49
N GLU A 73 35.70 16.31 -29.69
CA GLU A 73 36.36 15.17 -29.06
C GLU A 73 36.43 15.32 -27.53
N LEU A 74 36.83 16.50 -27.04
CA LEU A 74 36.84 16.80 -25.61
C LEU A 74 35.43 16.72 -24.99
N VAL A 75 34.41 17.24 -25.67
CA VAL A 75 33.03 17.16 -25.18
C VAL A 75 32.54 15.70 -25.15
N ARG A 76 32.85 14.90 -26.18
CA ARG A 76 32.52 13.46 -26.22
C ARG A 76 33.24 12.65 -25.14
N SER A 77 34.45 13.07 -24.75
CA SER A 77 35.18 12.49 -23.61
C SER A 77 34.61 12.86 -22.23
N GLY A 78 33.52 13.65 -22.18
CA GLY A 78 32.80 13.97 -20.95
C GLY A 78 33.07 15.37 -20.37
N LEU A 79 33.87 16.21 -21.04
CA LEU A 79 34.04 17.60 -20.60
C LEU A 79 32.83 18.46 -20.93
N SER A 80 32.53 19.44 -20.08
CA SER A 80 31.52 20.45 -20.43
C SER A 80 32.00 21.32 -21.60
N VAL A 81 31.08 21.78 -22.45
CA VAL A 81 31.38 22.68 -23.59
C VAL A 81 32.18 23.90 -23.17
N ARG A 82 31.94 24.43 -21.96
CA ARG A 82 32.70 25.56 -21.41
C ARG A 82 34.16 25.20 -21.08
N GLN A 83 34.41 24.02 -20.51
CA GLN A 83 35.76 23.54 -20.23
C GLN A 83 36.51 23.19 -21.52
N ALA A 84 35.84 22.54 -22.47
CA ALA A 84 36.38 22.25 -23.79
C ALA A 84 36.72 23.54 -24.55
N ALA A 85 35.83 24.54 -24.52
CA ALA A 85 36.09 25.86 -25.12
C ALA A 85 37.34 26.54 -24.55
N LYS A 86 37.51 26.48 -23.21
CA LYS A 86 38.70 27.05 -22.55
C LYS A 86 39.99 26.32 -22.96
N ARG A 87 39.95 24.99 -23.11
CA ARG A 87 41.11 24.19 -23.55
C ARG A 87 41.46 24.40 -25.01
N CYS A 88 40.47 24.55 -25.88
CA CYS A 88 40.68 24.79 -27.32
C CYS A 88 40.94 26.26 -27.67
N GLY A 89 40.99 27.17 -26.68
CA GLY A 89 41.13 28.61 -26.93
C GLY A 89 39.95 29.23 -27.70
N MET A 90 38.78 28.58 -27.68
CA MET A 90 37.61 29.00 -28.45
C MET A 90 36.72 29.96 -27.66
N HIS A 91 36.19 30.98 -28.35
CA HIS A 91 35.16 31.83 -27.77
C HIS A 91 33.90 31.01 -27.45
N LEU A 92 33.31 31.23 -26.26
CA LEU A 92 32.27 30.39 -25.70
C LEU A 92 31.05 30.24 -26.63
N SER A 93 30.63 31.33 -27.29
CA SER A 93 29.51 31.30 -28.23
C SER A 93 29.81 30.47 -29.50
N ALA A 94 31.06 30.47 -29.97
CA ALA A 94 31.47 29.67 -31.13
C ALA A 94 31.57 28.19 -30.77
N ALA A 95 32.07 27.88 -29.57
CA ALA A 95 32.12 26.53 -29.03
C ALA A 95 30.73 25.90 -28.86
N TYR A 96 29.75 26.62 -28.31
CA TYR A 96 28.38 26.14 -28.21
C TYR A 96 27.72 25.94 -29.58
N ALA A 97 28.01 26.80 -30.57
CA ALA A 97 27.52 26.62 -31.93
C ALA A 97 28.07 25.33 -32.56
N VAL A 98 29.38 25.12 -32.48
CA VAL A 98 30.05 23.89 -32.95
C VAL A 98 29.53 22.64 -32.23
N ALA A 99 29.40 22.69 -30.90
CA ALA A 99 28.88 21.56 -30.13
C ALA A 99 27.41 21.24 -30.48
N THR A 100 26.61 22.27 -30.82
CA THR A 100 25.21 22.07 -31.25
C THR A 100 25.14 21.48 -32.65
N GLU A 101 25.94 21.98 -33.59
CA GLU A 101 26.05 21.48 -34.96
C GLU A 101 26.55 20.02 -34.99
N ALA A 102 27.47 19.66 -34.11
CA ALA A 102 27.98 18.30 -33.94
C ALA A 102 27.07 17.38 -33.11
N GLY A 103 25.87 17.82 -32.71
CA GLY A 103 24.91 17.05 -31.90
C GLY A 103 25.36 16.76 -30.46
N CYS A 104 26.49 17.33 -30.02
CA CYS A 104 27.06 17.13 -28.69
C CYS A 104 26.47 18.08 -27.63
N HIS A 105 25.65 19.06 -28.05
CA HIS A 105 24.97 19.99 -27.17
C HIS A 105 23.57 20.33 -27.70
N ILE A 106 22.55 20.17 -26.86
CA ILE A 106 21.18 20.58 -27.23
C ILE A 106 20.94 21.98 -26.67
N ARG A 107 20.74 22.96 -27.55
CA ARG A 107 20.35 24.31 -27.14
C ARG A 107 18.89 24.31 -26.69
N LEU A 108 18.69 24.28 -25.37
CA LEU A 108 17.36 24.36 -24.79
C LEU A 108 16.77 25.77 -24.92
N SER A 109 15.48 25.84 -25.26
CA SER A 109 14.71 27.07 -25.16
C SER A 109 14.70 27.60 -23.72
N GLN A 110 14.40 28.89 -23.53
CA GLN A 110 14.28 29.47 -22.18
C GLN A 110 13.24 28.71 -21.34
N TYR A 111 12.12 28.30 -21.97
CA TYR A 111 11.10 27.47 -21.34
C TYR A 111 11.65 26.09 -20.95
N ALA A 112 12.32 25.38 -21.86
CA ALA A 112 12.89 24.06 -21.59
C ALA A 112 13.96 24.07 -20.48
N ARG A 113 14.74 25.15 -20.35
CA ARG A 113 15.67 25.33 -19.23
C ARG A 113 14.94 25.48 -17.89
N LYS A 114 13.83 26.24 -17.87
CA LYS A 114 13.01 26.36 -16.65
C LYS A 114 12.34 25.02 -16.30
N VAL A 115 11.86 24.25 -17.28
CA VAL A 115 11.32 22.90 -17.06
C VAL A 115 12.36 21.97 -16.43
N ARG A 116 13.59 21.93 -16.94
CA ARG A 116 14.68 21.14 -16.32
C ARG A 116 15.01 21.59 -14.90
N GLN A 117 14.94 22.89 -14.61
CA GLN A 117 15.12 23.40 -13.25
C GLN A 117 14.01 22.96 -12.29
N THR A 118 12.77 22.82 -12.77
CA THR A 118 11.67 22.23 -12.00
C THR A 118 11.94 20.75 -11.72
N GLN A 119 12.32 19.99 -12.76
CA GLN A 119 12.63 18.56 -12.66
C GLN A 119 13.75 18.27 -11.64
N LEU A 120 14.87 18.99 -11.75
CA LEU A 120 16.00 18.84 -10.83
C LEU A 120 15.61 19.12 -9.36
N ARG A 121 14.75 20.12 -9.13
CA ARG A 121 14.20 20.41 -7.80
C ARG A 121 13.30 19.28 -7.31
N VAL A 122 12.44 18.75 -8.17
CA VAL A 122 11.57 17.60 -7.84
C VAL A 122 12.39 16.38 -7.43
N GLU A 123 13.45 16.04 -8.17
CA GLU A 123 14.34 14.93 -7.83
C GLU A 123 15.01 15.13 -6.48
N TYR A 124 15.59 16.30 -6.24
CA TYR A 124 16.17 16.66 -4.95
C TYR A 124 15.16 16.50 -3.81
N LEU A 125 13.95 17.04 -3.98
CA LEU A 125 12.89 16.99 -2.96
C LEU A 125 12.40 15.57 -2.70
N ARG A 126 12.33 14.71 -3.73
CA ARG A 126 12.00 13.28 -3.57
C ARG A 126 13.04 12.59 -2.70
N LEU A 127 14.33 12.82 -2.94
CA LEU A 127 15.41 12.25 -2.12
C LEU A 127 15.34 12.76 -0.67
N ARG A 128 15.06 14.05 -0.47
CA ARG A 128 14.87 14.61 0.88
C ARG A 128 13.69 13.99 1.61
N LEU A 129 12.57 13.77 0.91
CA LEU A 129 11.41 13.08 1.46
C LEU A 129 11.63 11.56 1.59
N ALA A 130 12.60 10.97 0.90
CA ALA A 130 13.08 9.63 1.17
C ALA A 130 14.05 9.57 2.39
N SER A 131 14.13 10.65 3.16
CA SER A 131 14.94 10.79 4.38
C SER A 131 16.47 10.80 4.15
N LEU A 132 16.93 11.08 2.92
CA LEU A 132 18.36 11.35 2.71
C LEU A 132 18.76 12.70 3.34
N PRO A 133 19.91 12.78 4.03
CA PRO A 133 20.47 14.05 4.46
C PRO A 133 20.66 15.02 3.29
N GLY A 134 20.52 16.33 3.54
CA GLY A 134 20.60 17.33 2.49
C GLY A 134 21.92 17.31 1.72
N GLY A 135 23.04 17.03 2.39
CA GLY A 135 24.35 16.87 1.74
C GLY A 135 24.35 15.73 0.72
N ASP A 136 23.89 14.55 1.13
CA ASP A 136 23.88 13.34 0.30
C ASP A 136 22.88 13.46 -0.85
N ALA A 137 21.69 14.03 -0.60
CA ALA A 137 20.71 14.32 -1.64
C ALA A 137 21.23 15.35 -2.65
N GLY A 138 21.98 16.36 -2.19
CA GLY A 138 22.62 17.36 -3.05
C GLY A 138 23.72 16.76 -3.93
N ALA A 139 24.55 15.88 -3.37
CA ALA A 139 25.57 15.15 -4.12
C ALA A 139 24.95 14.23 -5.18
N ALA A 140 23.86 13.53 -4.85
CA ALA A 140 23.16 12.63 -5.76
C ALA A 140 22.58 13.34 -7.00
N VAL A 141 22.11 14.58 -6.86
CA VAL A 141 21.60 15.39 -7.98
C VAL A 141 22.64 16.37 -8.55
N GLY A 142 23.89 16.31 -8.07
CA GLY A 142 25.00 17.13 -8.58
C GLY A 142 24.88 18.63 -8.29
N ILE A 143 24.29 19.04 -7.16
CA ILE A 143 24.15 20.45 -6.79
C ILE A 143 25.05 20.83 -5.60
N ASP A 144 25.55 22.07 -5.62
CA ASP A 144 26.37 22.59 -4.55
C ASP A 144 25.56 22.96 -3.29
N ARG A 145 26.26 23.21 -2.17
CA ARG A 145 25.65 23.56 -0.88
C ARG A 145 24.73 24.78 -0.96
N ARG A 146 25.06 25.78 -1.78
CA ARG A 146 24.32 27.05 -1.85
C ARG A 146 23.02 26.86 -2.62
N LEU A 147 23.08 26.16 -3.75
CA LEU A 147 21.93 25.83 -4.57
C LEU A 147 20.96 24.90 -3.82
N ARG A 148 21.50 23.94 -3.06
CA ARG A 148 20.74 23.09 -2.14
C ARG A 148 19.90 23.91 -1.14
N LEU A 149 20.50 24.91 -0.49
CA LEU A 149 19.80 25.75 0.48
C LEU A 149 18.71 26.59 -0.19
N ASP A 150 18.96 27.08 -1.40
CA ASP A 150 17.95 27.79 -2.18
C ASP A 150 16.79 26.85 -2.55
N PHE A 151 17.05 25.58 -2.89
CA PHE A 151 16.01 24.57 -3.17
C PHE A 151 15.15 24.26 -1.95
N GLU A 152 15.77 24.04 -0.78
CA GLU A 152 15.03 23.78 0.48
C GLU A 152 14.14 24.95 0.90
N LYS A 153 14.53 26.18 0.52
CA LYS A 153 13.75 27.41 0.78
C LYS A 153 12.75 27.74 -0.33
N GLY A 154 12.75 27.01 -1.45
CA GLY A 154 11.92 27.31 -2.61
C GLY A 154 12.34 28.59 -3.34
N LEU A 155 13.63 28.92 -3.30
CA LEU A 155 14.20 30.14 -3.88
C LEU A 155 14.98 29.86 -5.17
N THR A 156 15.19 30.91 -5.95
CA THR A 156 16.09 30.94 -7.10
C THR A 156 16.85 32.26 -7.15
N LYS A 157 18.03 32.27 -7.78
CA LYS A 157 18.81 33.48 -7.96
C LYS A 157 18.62 34.02 -9.37
N SER A 158 18.06 35.23 -9.48
CA SER A 158 17.88 35.96 -10.74
C SER A 158 18.48 37.35 -10.59
N GLN A 159 19.29 37.79 -11.57
CA GLN A 159 19.89 39.14 -11.59
C GLN A 159 20.54 39.58 -10.26
N GLY A 160 21.19 38.66 -9.54
CA GLY A 160 21.84 38.95 -8.26
C GLY A 160 20.94 38.87 -7.02
N ARG A 161 19.61 38.88 -7.18
CA ARG A 161 18.63 38.78 -6.09
C ARG A 161 18.11 37.35 -5.92
N ARG A 162 17.66 37.02 -4.72
CA ARG A 162 16.97 35.75 -4.42
C ARG A 162 15.48 36.00 -4.41
N GLU A 163 14.76 35.26 -5.24
CA GLU A 163 13.32 35.39 -5.43
C GLU A 163 12.68 34.01 -5.33
N GLU A 164 11.35 33.97 -5.15
CA GLU A 164 10.61 32.72 -5.11
C GLU A 164 10.73 31.98 -6.45
N PHE A 165 10.98 30.67 -6.39
CA PHE A 165 11.05 29.85 -7.59
C PHE A 165 9.64 29.51 -8.07
N ILE A 166 9.28 30.02 -9.26
CA ILE A 166 8.02 29.70 -9.94
C ILE A 166 8.25 28.46 -10.83
N PRO A 167 7.65 27.30 -10.50
CA PRO A 167 7.82 26.08 -11.27
C PRO A 167 7.02 26.14 -12.59
N VAL A 168 7.57 25.52 -13.64
CA VAL A 168 6.91 25.37 -14.95
C VAL A 168 7.11 23.96 -15.51
N GLY A 169 6.22 23.52 -16.39
CA GLY A 169 6.20 22.19 -16.99
C GLY A 169 5.30 21.20 -16.23
N GLU A 170 5.27 19.94 -16.68
CA GLU A 170 4.41 18.87 -16.13
C GLU A 170 4.66 18.63 -14.62
N ASP A 171 5.92 18.74 -14.20
CA ASP A 171 6.34 18.55 -12.81
C ASP A 171 6.04 19.73 -11.88
N ALA A 172 5.41 20.81 -12.37
CA ALA A 172 5.12 21.97 -11.52
C ALA A 172 4.17 21.64 -10.37
N SER A 173 3.14 20.84 -10.64
CA SER A 173 2.21 20.37 -9.61
C SER A 173 2.91 19.46 -8.59
N THR A 174 3.80 18.58 -9.06
CA THR A 174 4.63 17.69 -8.24
C THR A 174 5.56 18.50 -7.34
N TYR A 175 6.25 19.51 -7.87
CA TYR A 175 7.10 20.42 -7.10
C TYR A 175 6.32 21.08 -5.96
N ASN A 176 5.16 21.68 -6.26
CA ASN A 176 4.34 22.36 -5.25
C ASN A 176 3.90 21.41 -4.13
N ARG A 177 3.50 20.18 -4.51
CA ARG A 177 3.12 19.13 -3.55
C ARG A 177 4.31 18.69 -2.69
N LEU A 178 5.48 18.47 -3.29
CA LEU A 178 6.69 18.05 -2.58
C LEU A 178 7.24 19.17 -1.69
N MET A 179 7.19 20.44 -2.13
CA MET A 179 7.56 21.58 -1.29
C MET A 179 6.61 21.73 -0.11
N LYS A 180 5.30 21.57 -0.31
CA LYS A 180 4.32 21.53 0.78
C LYS A 180 4.59 20.38 1.74
N ALA A 181 4.84 19.18 1.23
CA ALA A 181 5.18 18.01 2.05
C ALA A 181 6.51 18.19 2.78
N LEU A 182 7.52 18.79 2.15
CA LEU A 182 8.81 19.09 2.79
C LEU A 182 8.59 20.10 3.93
N ARG A 183 7.81 21.17 3.70
CA ARG A 183 7.42 22.16 4.73
C ARG A 183 6.55 21.56 5.85
N GLN A 184 5.81 20.49 5.58
CA GLN A 184 4.98 19.79 6.58
C GLN A 184 5.76 18.72 7.36
N ARG A 185 6.74 18.07 6.72
CA ARG A 185 7.57 17.01 7.31
C ARG A 185 8.80 17.57 8.02
N HIS A 186 9.21 18.79 7.66
CA HIS A 186 10.09 19.63 8.44
C HIS A 186 9.25 20.62 9.26
N ASP A 187 9.15 20.34 10.54
CA ASP A 187 9.12 21.31 11.63
C ASP A 187 9.80 22.65 11.25
N VAL A 188 8.97 23.58 10.77
CA VAL A 188 9.12 25.05 10.60
C VAL A 188 10.58 25.56 10.61
N ILE A 189 11.17 25.78 9.42
CA ILE A 189 12.30 26.72 9.27
C ILE A 189 11.73 28.13 9.19
N GLU A 190 11.26 28.65 10.32
CA GLU A 190 11.28 30.10 10.55
C GLU A 190 12.61 30.40 11.26
N SER A 191 13.41 31.31 10.69
CA SER A 191 14.64 31.83 11.31
C SER A 191 15.79 30.84 11.57
N GLY A 192 15.99 29.81 10.73
CA GLY A 192 17.18 28.92 10.83
C GLY A 192 17.15 27.93 12.00
N ARG A 193 15.98 27.74 12.63
CA ARG A 193 15.77 26.82 13.75
C ARG A 193 15.00 25.59 13.26
N LEU A 194 15.38 24.40 13.73
CA LEU A 194 14.55 23.19 13.60
C LEU A 194 13.60 23.19 14.80
N ALA A 195 12.29 23.13 14.58
CA ALA A 195 11.37 22.94 15.70
C ALA A 195 11.64 21.57 16.37
N PRO A 196 11.43 21.46 17.69
CA PRO A 196 11.61 20.19 18.38
C PRO A 196 10.62 19.13 17.85
N PRO A 197 11.05 17.87 17.69
CA PRO A 197 10.19 16.83 17.12
C PRO A 197 8.98 16.58 18.01
N ALA A 198 7.78 16.54 17.40
CA ALA A 198 6.57 16.13 18.10
C ALA A 198 6.69 14.67 18.56
N LEU A 199 6.43 14.41 19.84
CA LEU A 199 6.47 13.06 20.41
C LEU A 199 5.09 12.40 20.33
N PRO A 200 5.01 11.07 20.13
CA PRO A 200 3.76 10.34 20.18
C PRO A 200 3.05 10.49 21.54
N SER A 201 1.72 10.43 21.53
CA SER A 201 0.90 10.43 22.74
C SER A 201 1.29 9.30 23.68
N GLY A 202 1.43 9.59 24.98
CA GLY A 202 1.82 8.64 26.03
C GLY A 202 3.34 8.50 26.25
N VAL A 203 4.17 9.15 25.43
CA VAL A 203 5.61 9.22 25.67
C VAL A 203 5.91 10.42 26.58
N ASP A 204 6.30 10.14 27.83
CA ASP A 204 6.85 11.16 28.72
C ASP A 204 8.34 11.41 28.37
N PRO A 205 8.69 12.60 27.82
CA PRO A 205 10.07 12.92 27.52
C PRO A 205 10.95 13.07 28.75
N TYR A 206 10.41 13.42 29.91
CA TYR A 206 11.17 13.77 31.11
C TYR A 206 11.41 12.56 32.04
N LYS A 207 10.71 11.45 31.81
CA LYS A 207 10.93 10.19 32.54
C LYS A 207 12.39 9.74 32.46
N ARG A 208 13.05 9.64 33.62
CA ARG A 208 14.40 9.08 33.74
C ARG A 208 14.39 7.60 33.38
N ILE A 209 15.25 7.22 32.42
CA ILE A 209 15.31 5.85 31.91
C ILE A 209 16.29 5.02 32.73
N SER A 210 17.55 5.46 32.78
CA SER A 210 18.64 4.82 33.51
C SER A 210 19.85 5.75 33.57
N ASN A 211 20.79 5.46 34.47
CA ASN A 211 22.02 6.22 34.62
C ASN A 211 22.91 6.19 33.37
N ARG A 212 22.66 5.30 32.39
CA ARG A 212 23.41 5.28 31.12
C ARG A 212 23.14 6.50 30.25
N TYR A 213 21.95 7.09 30.35
CA TYR A 213 21.52 8.21 29.51
C TYR A 213 21.64 9.53 30.26
N ILE A 214 21.97 10.59 29.53
CA ILE A 214 21.91 11.96 30.06
C ILE A 214 20.43 12.29 30.28
N CYS A 215 20.03 12.65 31.51
CA CYS A 215 18.66 13.04 31.86
C CYS A 215 18.40 14.53 31.57
N PHE A 216 17.19 15.00 31.85
CA PHE A 216 16.83 16.39 31.55
C PHE A 216 17.60 17.37 32.45
N GLU A 217 17.74 17.03 33.73
CA GLU A 217 18.47 17.82 34.73
C GLU A 217 19.95 17.97 34.34
N GLU A 218 20.59 16.88 33.92
CA GLU A 218 21.96 16.93 33.39
C GLU A 218 22.05 17.80 32.12
N ARG A 219 21.02 17.82 31.25
CA ARG A 219 20.99 18.71 30.09
C ARG A 219 20.84 20.18 30.47
N VAL A 220 20.11 20.51 31.54
CA VAL A 220 20.03 21.88 32.08
C VAL A 220 21.42 22.33 32.53
N ILE A 221 22.10 21.49 33.33
CA ILE A 221 23.47 21.79 33.80
C ILE A 221 24.45 21.94 32.63
N ILE A 222 24.37 21.07 31.60
CA ILE A 222 25.18 21.22 30.38
C ILE A 222 24.90 22.56 29.69
N ALA A 223 23.63 22.99 29.63
CA ALA A 223 23.26 24.25 28.99
C ALA A 223 23.81 25.47 29.75
N ASP A 224 23.80 25.44 31.07
CA ASP A 224 24.31 26.52 31.92
C ASP A 224 25.85 26.60 31.82
N LEU A 225 26.55 25.48 31.97
CA LEU A 225 28.01 25.43 31.89
C LEU A 225 28.54 25.79 30.49
N LEU A 226 27.79 25.51 29.43
CA LEU A 226 28.14 25.96 28.08
C LEU A 226 27.97 27.48 27.90
N ARG A 227 27.05 28.13 28.63
CA ARG A 227 26.89 29.60 28.62
C ARG A 227 28.00 30.29 29.41
N GLU A 228 28.61 29.59 30.36
CA GLU A 228 29.78 30.02 31.12
C GLU A 228 31.12 29.68 30.41
N ASP A 229 31.08 29.23 29.14
CA ASP A 229 32.25 28.83 28.36
C ASP A 229 33.13 27.74 29.01
N VAL A 230 32.55 26.92 29.89
CA VAL A 230 33.27 25.82 30.56
C VAL A 230 33.64 24.74 29.53
N PRO A 231 34.91 24.26 29.51
CA PRO A 231 35.34 23.27 28.54
C PRO A 231 34.65 21.91 28.75
N LEU A 232 34.30 21.22 27.65
CA LEU A 232 33.52 19.97 27.66
C LEU A 232 34.09 18.87 28.57
N ARG A 233 35.41 18.83 28.78
CA ARG A 233 36.08 17.88 29.68
C ARG A 233 35.74 18.15 31.14
N GLU A 234 35.69 19.43 31.52
CA GLU A 234 35.32 19.87 32.86
C GLU A 234 33.82 19.65 33.12
N ILE A 235 32.97 19.93 32.12
CA ILE A 235 31.54 19.57 32.18
C ILE A 235 31.36 18.08 32.44
N GLY A 236 32.13 17.23 31.75
CA GLY A 236 32.15 15.79 31.98
C GLY A 236 32.53 15.43 33.42
N ARG A 237 33.61 16.03 33.96
CA ARG A 237 34.07 15.80 35.34
C ARG A 237 33.00 16.16 36.37
N ARG A 238 32.37 17.34 36.25
CA ARG A 238 31.32 17.81 37.19
C ARG A 238 30.08 16.93 37.18
N LEU A 239 29.73 16.36 36.03
CA LEU A 239 28.57 15.48 35.89
C LEU A 239 28.88 13.99 36.11
N GLY A 240 30.14 13.63 36.41
CA GLY A 240 30.56 12.22 36.47
C GLY A 240 30.42 11.48 35.12
N ARG A 241 30.57 12.19 34.00
CA ARG A 241 30.43 11.68 32.63
C ARG A 241 31.75 11.76 31.85
N SER A 242 31.94 10.84 30.90
CA SER A 242 33.07 10.97 29.96
C SER A 242 32.94 12.24 29.11
N ALA A 243 34.05 12.92 28.85
CA ALA A 243 34.09 14.09 27.97
C ALA A 243 33.52 13.78 26.57
N SER A 244 33.76 12.57 26.07
CA SER A 244 33.21 12.10 24.78
C SER A 244 31.69 11.98 24.79
N SER A 245 31.08 11.62 25.93
CA SER A 245 29.61 11.58 26.06
C SER A 245 29.01 12.98 25.96
N ILE A 246 29.59 13.96 26.67
CA ILE A 246 29.17 15.36 26.62
C ILE A 246 29.36 15.93 25.20
N GLN A 247 30.53 15.72 24.59
CA GLN A 247 30.78 16.17 23.22
C GLN A 247 29.75 15.60 22.22
N ARG A 248 29.44 14.30 22.32
CA ARG A 248 28.44 13.68 21.44
C ARG A 248 27.03 14.19 21.71
N GLU A 249 26.68 14.49 22.96
CA GLU A 249 25.38 15.06 23.31
C GLU A 249 25.20 16.45 22.71
N VAL A 250 26.19 17.34 22.93
CA VAL A 250 26.19 18.70 22.39
C VAL A 250 26.15 18.65 20.88
N ARG A 251 27.05 17.90 20.23
CA ARG A 251 27.10 17.79 18.77
C ARG A 251 25.80 17.31 18.14
N ARG A 252 25.05 16.41 18.80
CA ARG A 252 23.79 15.86 18.25
C ARG A 252 22.58 16.76 18.47
N ASN A 253 22.62 17.63 19.47
CA ASN A 253 21.44 18.37 19.93
C ASN A 253 21.54 19.88 19.78
N HIS A 254 22.76 20.42 19.63
CA HIS A 254 23.01 21.82 19.31
C HIS A 254 22.38 22.21 17.97
N SER A 255 21.85 23.44 17.86
CA SER A 255 21.35 23.98 16.60
C SER A 255 22.50 24.58 15.79
N ALA A 256 22.36 24.67 14.46
CA ALA A 256 23.43 25.22 13.62
C ALA A 256 23.69 26.72 13.87
N GLU A 257 22.69 27.45 14.40
CA GLU A 257 22.68 28.92 14.51
C GLU A 257 22.25 29.42 15.91
N GLY A 258 22.23 28.57 16.94
CA GLY A 258 21.79 28.99 18.29
C GLY A 258 22.38 28.18 19.45
N PRO A 259 22.20 28.65 20.69
CA PRO A 259 22.79 28.03 21.87
C PRO A 259 22.20 26.65 22.15
N TYR A 260 22.95 25.81 22.86
CA TYR A 260 22.45 24.55 23.38
C TYR A 260 21.25 24.79 24.32
N ARG A 261 20.10 24.18 24.03
CA ARG A 261 18.88 24.25 24.85
C ARG A 261 18.51 22.86 25.38
N ALA A 262 18.35 22.75 26.70
CA ALA A 262 18.07 21.49 27.37
C ALA A 262 16.77 20.83 26.90
N GLU A 263 15.69 21.62 26.78
CA GLU A 263 14.37 21.14 26.36
C GLU A 263 14.37 20.59 24.94
N THR A 264 14.93 21.34 24.00
CA THR A 264 15.07 20.88 22.61
C THR A 264 15.96 19.64 22.51
N ALA A 265 17.05 19.59 23.28
CA ALA A 265 17.93 18.43 23.35
C ALA A 265 17.22 17.19 23.93
N GLN A 266 16.36 17.38 24.94
CA GLN A 266 15.54 16.32 25.53
C GLN A 266 14.58 15.73 24.50
N LEU A 267 13.82 16.58 23.81
CA LEU A 267 12.84 16.17 22.81
C LEU A 267 13.52 15.46 21.63
N LYS A 268 14.64 16.00 21.13
CA LYS A 268 15.46 15.34 20.09
C LYS A 268 16.01 13.98 20.55
N ALA A 269 16.49 13.88 21.78
CA ALA A 269 17.00 12.62 22.32
C ALA A 269 15.88 11.59 22.48
N CYS A 270 14.71 12.01 22.95
CA CYS A 270 13.52 11.17 23.08
C CYS A 270 13.05 10.66 21.71
N ALA A 271 12.89 11.55 20.73
CA ALA A 271 12.47 11.19 19.37
C ALA A 271 13.46 10.22 18.68
N ARG A 272 14.77 10.46 18.80
CA ARG A 272 15.80 9.55 18.26
C ARG A 272 15.76 8.17 18.91
N ARG A 273 15.33 8.06 20.17
CA ARG A 273 15.20 6.79 20.88
C ARG A 273 14.04 5.95 20.36
N LEU A 274 12.97 6.60 19.88
CA LEU A 274 11.79 5.91 19.34
C LEU A 274 12.13 5.01 18.14
N ARG A 275 13.18 5.35 17.37
CA ARG A 275 13.66 4.60 16.20
C ARG A 275 12.50 4.04 15.35
N PRO A 276 11.55 4.89 14.91
CA PRO A 276 10.37 4.42 14.21
C PRO A 276 10.82 3.69 12.94
N LYS A 277 10.50 2.39 12.85
CA LYS A 277 10.67 1.63 11.61
C LYS A 277 9.40 1.74 10.79
N ILE A 278 9.54 1.80 9.47
CA ILE A 278 8.39 1.67 8.57
C ILE A 278 7.78 0.29 8.84
N PRO A 279 6.48 0.21 9.21
CA PRO A 279 5.80 -1.07 9.40
C PRO A 279 5.92 -1.95 8.15
N LYS A 280 6.14 -3.26 8.33
CA LYS A 280 6.34 -4.20 7.21
C LYS A 280 5.20 -4.15 6.19
N LEU A 281 3.96 -4.03 6.68
CA LEU A 281 2.76 -3.88 5.86
C LEU A 281 2.74 -2.61 5.01
N LEU A 282 3.26 -1.49 5.51
CA LEU A 282 3.36 -0.25 4.74
C LEU A 282 4.53 -0.28 3.75
N ALA A 283 5.59 -1.03 4.06
CA ALA A 283 6.74 -1.20 3.19
C ALA A 283 6.49 -2.17 2.02
N ASN A 284 5.60 -3.15 2.19
CA ASN A 284 5.32 -4.16 1.17
C ASN A 284 3.84 -4.13 0.75
N LYS A 285 3.56 -3.48 -0.38
CA LYS A 285 2.21 -3.35 -0.94
C LYS A 285 1.57 -4.70 -1.29
N ARG A 286 2.34 -5.67 -1.81
CA ARG A 286 1.83 -7.00 -2.17
C ARG A 286 1.34 -7.76 -0.93
N LEU A 287 2.10 -7.69 0.16
CA LEU A 287 1.69 -8.28 1.44
C LEU A 287 0.45 -7.55 2.01
N TRP A 288 0.41 -6.22 1.92
CA TRP A 288 -0.76 -5.42 2.31
C TRP A 288 -2.02 -5.85 1.57
N ASP A 289 -1.95 -5.94 0.24
CA ASP A 289 -3.08 -6.28 -0.61
C ASP A 289 -3.58 -7.71 -0.32
N TYR A 290 -2.68 -8.68 -0.15
CA TYR A 290 -3.04 -10.04 0.25
C TYR A 290 -3.75 -10.07 1.61
N VAL A 291 -3.17 -9.43 2.63
CA VAL A 291 -3.77 -9.39 3.97
C VAL A 291 -5.15 -8.74 3.93
N CYS A 292 -5.31 -7.63 3.21
CA CYS A 292 -6.61 -6.97 3.08
C CYS A 292 -7.64 -7.84 2.35
N ALA A 293 -7.24 -8.53 1.27
CA ALA A 293 -8.11 -9.44 0.53
C ALA A 293 -8.61 -10.58 1.44
N GLN A 294 -7.70 -11.22 2.18
CA GLN A 294 -8.09 -12.33 3.06
C GLN A 294 -8.90 -11.89 4.28
N LEU A 295 -8.62 -10.72 4.85
CA LEU A 295 -9.48 -10.16 5.91
C LEU A 295 -10.89 -9.88 5.40
N ARG A 296 -11.05 -9.39 4.16
CA ARG A 296 -12.38 -9.21 3.51
C ARG A 296 -13.06 -10.55 3.22
N ALA A 297 -12.29 -11.56 2.84
CA ALA A 297 -12.75 -12.96 2.75
C ALA A 297 -13.03 -13.59 4.14
N GLN A 298 -13.03 -12.78 5.20
CA GLN A 298 -13.36 -13.14 6.57
C GLN A 298 -12.33 -14.03 7.27
N TRP A 299 -11.11 -14.17 6.73
CA TRP A 299 -10.04 -14.94 7.38
C TRP A 299 -9.56 -14.23 8.65
N SER A 300 -9.14 -15.01 9.64
CA SER A 300 -8.50 -14.46 10.84
C SER A 300 -7.04 -14.10 10.56
N PRO A 301 -6.45 -13.14 11.30
CA PRO A 301 -5.01 -12.88 11.23
C PRO A 301 -4.12 -14.12 11.43
N GLU A 302 -4.53 -15.07 12.28
CA GLU A 302 -3.83 -16.35 12.47
C GLU A 302 -3.92 -17.23 11.22
N GLU A 303 -5.11 -17.34 10.62
CA GLU A 303 -5.32 -18.09 9.37
C GLU A 303 -4.44 -17.51 8.25
N ILE A 304 -4.40 -16.18 8.11
CA ILE A 304 -3.57 -15.47 7.11
C ILE A 304 -2.08 -15.72 7.33
N SER A 305 -1.60 -15.51 8.57
CA SER A 305 -0.19 -15.64 8.93
C SER A 305 0.36 -17.04 8.63
N ASN A 306 -0.43 -18.07 8.92
CA ASN A 306 -0.03 -19.46 8.70
C ASN A 306 -0.28 -19.95 7.28
N ARG A 307 -1.20 -19.32 6.53
CA ARG A 307 -1.44 -19.66 5.12
C ARG A 307 -0.37 -19.11 4.19
N LEU A 308 0.17 -17.93 4.50
CA LEU A 308 1.21 -17.27 3.71
C LEU A 308 2.43 -18.15 3.36
N PRO A 309 3.02 -18.93 4.30
CA PRO A 309 4.06 -19.89 3.98
C PRO A 309 3.69 -20.99 2.98
N ILE A 310 2.42 -21.37 2.91
CA ILE A 310 1.93 -22.40 1.99
C ILE A 310 1.75 -21.81 0.59
N ASP A 311 1.11 -20.64 0.50
CA ASP A 311 0.87 -19.98 -0.80
C ASP A 311 2.18 -19.42 -1.40
N TYR A 312 3.14 -19.04 -0.55
CA TYR A 312 4.40 -18.42 -0.96
C TYR A 312 5.59 -19.09 -0.26
N PRO A 313 5.93 -20.35 -0.57
CA PRO A 313 6.92 -21.14 0.17
C PRO A 313 8.33 -20.54 0.13
N THR A 314 8.72 -19.94 -0.98
CA THR A 314 10.08 -19.41 -1.20
C THR A 314 10.23 -17.92 -0.85
N ASP A 315 9.13 -17.17 -0.76
CA ASP A 315 9.14 -15.72 -0.59
C ASP A 315 9.07 -15.32 0.89
N LYS A 316 10.21 -14.94 1.46
CA LYS A 316 10.32 -14.51 2.88
C LYS A 316 9.70 -13.13 3.14
N ASP A 317 9.50 -12.31 2.11
CA ASP A 317 8.84 -11.01 2.27
C ASP A 317 7.34 -11.18 2.50
N MET A 318 6.76 -12.27 1.99
CA MET A 318 5.41 -12.75 2.27
C MET A 318 5.29 -13.47 3.62
N ARG A 319 5.97 -12.99 4.67
CA ARG A 319 5.87 -13.52 6.05
C ARG A 319 5.48 -12.42 7.01
N ILE A 320 4.49 -12.67 7.84
CA ILE A 320 4.06 -11.72 8.88
C ILE A 320 3.44 -12.48 10.06
N SER A 321 3.70 -12.02 11.28
CA SER A 321 3.02 -12.53 12.47
C SER A 321 1.58 -12.03 12.49
N HIS A 322 0.67 -12.88 12.97
CA HIS A 322 -0.71 -12.49 13.21
C HIS A 322 -0.83 -11.33 14.21
N GLU A 323 0.08 -11.21 15.18
CA GLU A 323 0.16 -10.06 16.10
C GLU A 323 0.44 -8.76 15.34
N THR A 324 1.32 -8.77 14.35
CA THR A 324 1.61 -7.57 13.54
C THR A 324 0.41 -7.16 12.69
N ILE A 325 -0.37 -8.13 12.19
CA ILE A 325 -1.65 -7.86 11.52
C ILE A 325 -2.64 -7.26 12.52
N TYR A 326 -2.70 -7.80 13.76
CA TYR A 326 -3.53 -7.25 14.82
C TYR A 326 -3.14 -5.80 15.15
N ASP A 327 -1.86 -5.51 15.35
CA ASP A 327 -1.38 -4.16 15.68
C ASP A 327 -1.72 -3.15 14.58
N ALA A 328 -1.53 -3.52 13.32
CA ALA A 328 -1.76 -2.64 12.18
C ALA A 328 -3.25 -2.29 12.00
N PHE A 329 -4.13 -3.29 12.06
CA PHE A 329 -5.55 -3.09 11.75
C PHE A 329 -6.42 -2.83 12.99
N TYR A 330 -6.02 -3.26 14.19
CA TYR A 330 -6.85 -3.16 15.39
C TYR A 330 -6.36 -2.09 16.38
N LEU A 331 -5.05 -1.93 16.57
CA LEU A 331 -4.52 -0.91 17.49
C LEU A 331 -4.29 0.44 16.80
N GLN A 332 -3.63 0.46 15.64
CA GLN A 332 -3.32 1.71 14.94
C GLN A 332 -4.53 2.35 14.27
N ALA A 333 -5.51 1.55 13.84
CA ALA A 333 -6.72 2.07 13.19
C ALA A 333 -7.81 2.58 14.15
N LYS A 334 -7.63 2.49 15.49
CA LYS A 334 -8.58 2.94 16.54
C LYS A 334 -10.07 2.91 16.09
N GLY A 335 -10.61 1.72 15.83
CA GLY A 335 -12.04 1.54 15.51
C GLY A 335 -12.46 1.82 14.06
N ARG A 336 -11.54 2.18 13.16
CA ARG A 336 -11.80 2.41 11.72
C ARG A 336 -11.75 1.15 10.85
N LEU A 337 -11.78 -0.06 11.45
CA LEU A 337 -11.87 -1.33 10.71
C LEU A 337 -13.11 -1.37 9.79
N LYS A 338 -14.22 -0.78 10.24
CA LYS A 338 -15.44 -0.67 9.43
C LYS A 338 -15.23 0.17 8.17
N ASP A 339 -14.44 1.24 8.24
CA ASP A 339 -14.09 2.06 7.08
C ASP A 339 -13.30 1.25 6.03
N LEU A 340 -12.66 0.16 6.44
CA LEU A 340 -11.94 -0.77 5.56
C LEU A 340 -12.82 -1.94 5.06
N GLY A 341 -14.09 -1.99 5.48
CA GLY A 341 -15.03 -3.07 5.19
C GLY A 341 -14.72 -4.36 5.95
N LEU A 342 -14.10 -4.27 7.13
CA LEU A 342 -13.63 -5.44 7.89
C LEU A 342 -14.46 -5.67 9.16
N ASP A 343 -15.08 -6.84 9.26
CA ASP A 343 -15.87 -7.26 10.41
C ASP A 343 -15.13 -8.26 11.31
N LEU A 344 -15.38 -8.15 12.62
CA LEU A 344 -14.84 -9.07 13.62
C LEU A 344 -15.50 -10.46 13.53
N PRO A 345 -14.74 -11.56 13.72
CA PRO A 345 -15.29 -12.92 13.71
C PRO A 345 -16.38 -13.19 14.77
N THR A 346 -16.41 -12.40 15.86
CA THR A 346 -17.42 -12.52 16.90
C THR A 346 -17.89 -11.16 17.38
N GLY A 347 -19.20 -10.91 17.39
CA GLY A 347 -19.80 -9.72 18.01
C GLY A 347 -19.85 -9.73 19.55
N ARG A 348 -19.23 -10.73 20.20
CA ARG A 348 -19.25 -10.87 21.66
C ARG A 348 -18.30 -9.88 22.30
N LYS A 349 -18.83 -8.94 23.07
CA LYS A 349 -18.04 -7.99 23.88
C LYS A 349 -17.46 -8.59 25.17
N LYS A 350 -17.99 -9.72 25.64
CA LYS A 350 -17.54 -10.45 26.84
C LYS A 350 -17.73 -11.96 26.66
N ARG A 351 -16.88 -12.77 27.29
CA ARG A 351 -17.05 -14.22 27.39
C ARG A 351 -18.26 -14.51 28.30
N LYS A 352 -19.26 -15.26 27.81
CA LYS A 352 -20.37 -15.71 28.65
C LYS A 352 -19.87 -16.82 29.57
N LYS A 353 -20.28 -16.80 30.84
CA LYS A 353 -20.11 -17.94 31.76
C LYS A 353 -20.89 -19.13 31.20
N ARG A 354 -20.31 -20.33 31.29
CA ARG A 354 -20.94 -21.59 30.90
C ARG A 354 -22.08 -21.83 31.90
N GLN A 355 -23.33 -21.82 31.43
CA GLN A 355 -24.46 -22.21 32.27
C GLN A 355 -24.46 -23.73 32.44
N THR A 356 -24.68 -24.19 33.66
CA THR A 356 -24.92 -25.61 33.99
C THR A 356 -26.25 -26.02 33.36
N ARG A 357 -26.23 -27.10 32.55
CA ARG A 357 -27.43 -27.69 31.97
C ARG A 357 -28.21 -28.43 33.07
N SER A 358 -29.53 -28.24 33.12
CA SER A 358 -30.43 -29.13 33.86
C SER A 358 -30.51 -30.47 33.16
N SER A 359 -30.30 -31.56 33.89
CA SER A 359 -30.50 -32.93 33.43
C SER A 359 -32.00 -33.23 33.32
N THR A 360 -32.54 -33.21 32.12
CA THR A 360 -33.87 -33.77 31.85
C THR A 360 -33.70 -35.21 31.37
N PRO A 361 -34.44 -36.20 31.91
CA PRO A 361 -34.36 -37.58 31.45
C PRO A 361 -34.78 -37.69 29.98
N ALA A 362 -34.08 -38.52 29.21
CA ALA A 362 -34.38 -38.76 27.79
C ALA A 362 -35.64 -39.63 27.66
N GLN A 363 -36.61 -39.19 26.86
CA GLN A 363 -37.68 -40.04 26.33
C GLN A 363 -37.24 -40.60 24.98
N GLN A 364 -37.58 -41.86 24.67
CA GLN A 364 -37.47 -42.41 23.32
C GLN A 364 -38.41 -41.63 22.38
N ARG A 365 -37.87 -41.12 21.27
CA ARG A 365 -38.57 -40.20 20.35
C ARG A 365 -38.86 -40.80 18.98
N PHE A 366 -38.36 -41.99 18.69
CA PHE A 366 -38.54 -42.66 17.40
C PHE A 366 -39.38 -43.92 17.56
N VAL A 367 -40.24 -44.16 16.57
CA VAL A 367 -41.02 -45.42 16.43
C VAL A 367 -40.17 -46.49 15.73
N ASP A 368 -39.21 -46.07 14.93
CA ASP A 368 -38.31 -46.92 14.15
C ASP A 368 -36.98 -47.18 14.86
N ASP A 369 -36.52 -48.45 14.83
CA ASP A 369 -35.20 -48.84 15.33
C ASP A 369 -34.06 -48.00 14.72
N MET A 370 -33.19 -47.49 15.59
CA MET A 370 -32.01 -46.70 15.24
C MET A 370 -30.76 -47.56 15.22
N ILE A 371 -29.83 -47.25 14.30
CA ILE A 371 -28.46 -47.76 14.33
C ILE A 371 -27.62 -46.78 15.16
N LEU A 372 -27.03 -47.24 16.26
CA LEU A 372 -26.24 -46.39 17.13
C LEU A 372 -24.84 -46.17 16.56
N ILE A 373 -24.15 -45.13 17.04
CA ILE A 373 -22.81 -44.78 16.59
C ILE A 373 -21.77 -45.88 16.88
N ASP A 374 -22.05 -46.78 17.82
CA ASP A 374 -21.20 -47.93 18.15
C ASP A 374 -21.16 -48.99 17.03
N ASP A 375 -22.22 -49.07 16.21
CA ASP A 375 -22.31 -50.00 15.08
C ASP A 375 -21.63 -49.44 13.82
N ARG A 376 -21.00 -48.27 13.92
CA ARG A 376 -20.28 -47.64 12.81
C ARG A 376 -18.87 -48.24 12.70
N PRO A 377 -18.34 -48.48 11.49
CA PRO A 377 -16.98 -48.95 11.32
C PRO A 377 -15.94 -48.07 12.03
N ASP A 378 -14.95 -48.69 12.67
CA ASP A 378 -13.93 -48.00 13.47
C ASP A 378 -13.11 -46.99 12.66
N GLU A 379 -12.85 -47.29 11.39
CA GLU A 379 -12.11 -46.44 10.44
C GLU A 379 -12.71 -45.03 10.33
N VAL A 380 -14.02 -44.89 10.56
CA VAL A 380 -14.72 -43.61 10.53
C VAL A 380 -14.29 -42.72 11.69
N SER A 381 -14.03 -43.30 12.86
CA SER A 381 -13.58 -42.59 14.06
C SER A 381 -12.17 -42.04 13.90
N GLU A 382 -11.31 -42.73 13.15
CA GLU A 382 -9.94 -42.32 12.86
C GLU A 382 -9.81 -41.22 11.80
N ARG A 383 -10.91 -40.92 11.08
CA ARG A 383 -10.98 -39.86 10.04
C ARG A 383 -9.95 -40.07 8.93
N ILE A 384 -9.75 -41.33 8.55
CA ILE A 384 -8.80 -41.73 7.50
C ILE A 384 -9.44 -41.58 6.12
N LEU A 385 -10.68 -42.06 5.98
CA LEU A 385 -11.39 -42.08 4.70
C LEU A 385 -12.38 -40.92 4.59
N PRO A 386 -12.39 -40.20 3.45
CA PRO A 386 -13.40 -39.19 3.17
C PRO A 386 -14.77 -39.85 2.95
N GLY A 387 -15.83 -39.08 3.17
CA GLY A 387 -17.20 -39.48 2.81
C GLY A 387 -18.09 -39.84 3.99
N HIS A 388 -17.57 -39.72 5.21
CA HIS A 388 -18.37 -39.77 6.43
C HIS A 388 -18.71 -38.35 6.86
N TRP A 389 -20.01 -38.08 7.05
CA TRP A 389 -20.53 -36.73 7.31
C TRP A 389 -21.18 -36.64 8.68
N GLU A 390 -21.02 -35.52 9.36
CA GLU A 390 -21.76 -35.18 10.58
C GLU A 390 -22.86 -34.18 10.24
N GLY A 391 -24.09 -34.48 10.63
CA GLY A 391 -25.26 -33.63 10.43
C GLY A 391 -25.76 -32.94 11.71
N ASP A 392 -26.38 -31.78 11.54
CA ASP A 392 -27.02 -31.01 12.61
C ASP A 392 -27.98 -29.95 12.04
N LEU A 393 -28.85 -29.40 12.89
CA LEU A 393 -29.71 -28.27 12.59
C LEU A 393 -29.27 -27.00 13.31
N ILE A 394 -28.97 -25.96 12.52
CA ILE A 394 -28.86 -24.59 13.02
C ILE A 394 -30.27 -24.00 13.08
N LEU A 395 -30.81 -23.87 14.29
CA LEU A 395 -32.10 -23.23 14.52
C LEU A 395 -32.00 -21.70 14.46
N GLY A 396 -33.03 -21.09 13.84
CA GLY A 396 -33.28 -19.66 13.77
C GLY A 396 -34.13 -19.13 14.93
N LYS A 397 -34.68 -17.93 14.76
CA LYS A 397 -35.52 -17.27 15.76
C LYS A 397 -36.76 -18.13 16.07
N ASN A 398 -37.05 -18.31 17.36
CA ASN A 398 -38.22 -19.05 17.86
C ASN A 398 -38.37 -20.47 17.28
N ASN A 399 -37.28 -21.08 16.79
CA ASN A 399 -37.30 -22.36 16.07
C ASN A 399 -38.25 -22.37 14.85
N GLN A 400 -38.54 -21.22 14.24
CA GLN A 400 -39.48 -21.12 13.10
C GLN A 400 -38.83 -21.41 11.75
N SER A 401 -37.49 -21.32 11.67
CA SER A 401 -36.69 -21.63 10.50
C SER A 401 -35.40 -22.36 10.92
N ALA A 402 -34.84 -23.15 10.02
CA ALA A 402 -33.63 -23.91 10.29
C ALA A 402 -32.72 -23.99 9.06
N VAL A 403 -31.46 -24.33 9.30
CA VAL A 403 -30.50 -24.69 8.25
C VAL A 403 -29.88 -26.02 8.62
N ILE A 404 -29.98 -26.99 7.71
CA ILE A 404 -29.24 -28.25 7.79
C ILE A 404 -27.76 -27.95 7.57
N THR A 405 -26.92 -28.53 8.41
CA THR A 405 -25.47 -28.44 8.32
C THR A 405 -24.89 -29.83 8.18
N LEU A 406 -24.20 -30.08 7.08
CA LEU A 406 -23.48 -31.33 6.82
C LEU A 406 -22.00 -31.01 6.76
N VAL A 407 -21.20 -31.70 7.58
CA VAL A 407 -19.76 -31.46 7.69
C VAL A 407 -19.02 -32.77 7.50
N GLU A 408 -18.19 -32.85 6.46
CA GLU A 408 -17.38 -34.04 6.18
C GLU A 408 -16.24 -34.16 7.23
N ARG A 409 -16.02 -35.36 7.75
CA ARG A 409 -15.19 -35.58 8.95
C ARG A 409 -13.69 -35.47 8.70
N VAL A 410 -13.21 -35.64 7.48
CA VAL A 410 -11.78 -35.53 7.14
C VAL A 410 -11.44 -34.09 6.74
N SER A 411 -12.01 -33.64 5.63
CA SER A 411 -11.82 -32.34 4.97
C SER A 411 -12.50 -31.18 5.69
N ARG A 412 -13.51 -31.42 6.53
CA ARG A 412 -14.37 -30.35 7.12
C ARG A 412 -15.17 -29.58 6.08
N PHE A 413 -15.36 -30.15 4.90
CA PHE A 413 -16.17 -29.53 3.85
C PHE A 413 -17.62 -29.42 4.33
N VAL A 414 -18.22 -28.26 4.09
CA VAL A 414 -19.54 -27.89 4.60
C VAL A 414 -20.53 -27.83 3.45
N VAL A 415 -21.67 -28.46 3.63
CA VAL A 415 -22.85 -28.33 2.77
C VAL A 415 -24.01 -27.85 3.64
N LEU A 416 -24.77 -26.88 3.14
CA LEU A 416 -25.90 -26.27 3.85
C LEU A 416 -27.20 -26.55 3.11
N GLY A 417 -28.23 -26.97 3.84
CA GLY A 417 -29.59 -27.18 3.32
C GLY A 417 -30.57 -26.19 3.94
N HIS A 418 -31.40 -25.54 3.13
CA HIS A 418 -32.37 -24.55 3.62
C HIS A 418 -33.67 -25.20 4.11
N LEU A 419 -34.14 -24.78 5.28
CA LEU A 419 -35.48 -25.09 5.80
C LEU A 419 -36.18 -23.77 6.19
N PRO A 420 -36.83 -23.08 5.24
CA PRO A 420 -37.42 -21.76 5.49
C PRO A 420 -38.65 -21.81 6.41
N GLY A 421 -39.35 -22.93 6.45
CA GLY A 421 -40.54 -23.15 7.26
C GLY A 421 -40.27 -24.09 8.44
N ARG A 422 -41.22 -24.99 8.71
CA ARG A 422 -41.05 -26.00 9.76
C ARG A 422 -39.92 -26.96 9.41
N HIS A 423 -39.27 -27.49 10.44
CA HIS A 423 -38.23 -28.52 10.35
C HIS A 423 -38.79 -29.86 10.82
N THR A 424 -39.96 -30.21 10.29
CA THR A 424 -40.61 -31.50 10.51
C THR A 424 -39.83 -32.58 9.76
N SER A 425 -39.99 -33.84 10.15
CA SER A 425 -39.18 -34.93 9.59
C SER A 425 -39.29 -35.05 8.06
N LYS A 426 -40.46 -34.75 7.49
CA LYS A 426 -40.67 -34.77 6.04
C LYS A 426 -39.88 -33.69 5.31
N GLU A 427 -39.86 -32.45 5.82
CA GLU A 427 -39.12 -31.39 5.14
C GLU A 427 -37.61 -31.50 5.39
N VAL A 428 -37.17 -32.00 6.55
CA VAL A 428 -35.76 -32.36 6.78
C VAL A 428 -35.30 -33.43 5.81
N PHE A 429 -36.09 -34.52 5.65
CA PHE A 429 -35.82 -35.56 4.66
C PHE A 429 -35.68 -34.96 3.26
N THR A 430 -36.62 -34.11 2.84
CA THR A 430 -36.65 -33.55 1.48
C THR A 430 -35.42 -32.67 1.22
N ALA A 431 -35.07 -31.81 2.17
CA ALA A 431 -33.90 -30.94 2.05
C ALA A 431 -32.58 -31.73 2.12
N LEU A 432 -32.49 -32.74 2.98
CA LEU A 432 -31.33 -33.62 3.09
C LEU A 432 -31.13 -34.44 1.82
N HIS A 433 -32.21 -35.04 1.31
CA HIS A 433 -32.20 -35.79 0.05
C HIS A 433 -31.73 -34.90 -1.11
N LYS A 434 -32.28 -33.67 -1.23
CA LYS A 434 -31.86 -32.71 -2.25
C LYS A 434 -30.36 -32.37 -2.13
N ALA A 435 -29.86 -32.13 -0.91
CA ALA A 435 -28.46 -31.80 -0.67
C ALA A 435 -27.52 -32.95 -1.06
N VAL A 436 -27.91 -34.19 -0.75
CA VAL A 436 -27.15 -35.38 -1.14
C VAL A 436 -27.19 -35.60 -2.65
N THR A 437 -28.37 -35.57 -3.29
CA THR A 437 -28.49 -35.80 -4.73
C THR A 437 -27.90 -34.69 -5.59
N GLY A 438 -27.72 -33.49 -5.03
CA GLY A 438 -27.08 -32.36 -5.71
C GLY A 438 -25.55 -32.49 -5.79
N ILE A 439 -24.97 -33.49 -5.13
CA ILE A 439 -23.53 -33.78 -5.11
C ILE A 439 -23.35 -35.21 -5.62
N ASP A 440 -22.17 -35.52 -6.17
CA ASP A 440 -21.86 -36.88 -6.60
C ASP A 440 -22.06 -37.87 -5.43
N LYS A 441 -22.80 -38.95 -5.69
CA LYS A 441 -23.07 -40.02 -4.72
C LYS A 441 -21.77 -40.64 -4.21
N ALA A 442 -20.69 -40.62 -5.01
CA ALA A 442 -19.38 -41.18 -4.63
C ALA A 442 -18.75 -40.51 -3.39
N ILE A 443 -19.22 -39.33 -2.99
CA ILE A 443 -18.70 -38.58 -1.82
C ILE A 443 -19.44 -38.98 -0.52
N TRP A 444 -20.48 -39.82 -0.60
CA TRP A 444 -21.30 -40.17 0.55
C TRP A 444 -21.12 -41.64 0.92
N SER A 445 -20.65 -41.87 2.14
CA SER A 445 -20.49 -43.20 2.74
C SER A 445 -21.38 -43.39 3.96
N SER A 446 -21.52 -42.38 4.81
CA SER A 446 -22.46 -42.43 5.95
C SER A 446 -22.76 -41.04 6.51
N ILE A 447 -23.87 -40.88 7.22
CA ILE A 447 -24.20 -39.67 7.96
C ILE A 447 -24.33 -40.00 9.46
N THR A 448 -23.75 -39.19 10.32
CA THR A 448 -23.92 -39.25 11.78
C THR A 448 -24.80 -38.10 12.26
N TRP A 449 -25.85 -38.38 13.01
CA TRP A 449 -26.82 -37.37 13.51
C TRP A 449 -27.10 -37.55 15.01
N ASP A 450 -27.76 -36.58 15.64
CA ASP A 450 -28.34 -36.77 16.98
C ASP A 450 -29.76 -37.34 16.94
N GLN A 451 -30.29 -37.69 18.12
CA GLN A 451 -31.59 -38.32 18.28
C GLN A 451 -32.76 -37.30 18.26
N GLY A 452 -32.67 -36.29 17.39
CA GLY A 452 -33.71 -35.29 17.19
C GLY A 452 -34.92 -35.86 16.46
N SER A 453 -36.14 -35.50 16.88
CA SER A 453 -37.40 -35.98 16.28
C SER A 453 -37.53 -35.68 14.79
N GLU A 454 -36.80 -34.69 14.29
CA GLU A 454 -36.65 -34.38 12.88
C GLU A 454 -36.09 -35.54 12.04
N MET A 455 -35.34 -36.46 12.64
CA MET A 455 -34.76 -37.63 11.96
C MET A 455 -35.65 -38.88 12.00
N ALA A 456 -36.94 -38.74 12.29
CA ALA A 456 -37.86 -39.89 12.33
C ALA A 456 -37.90 -40.67 11.00
N GLY A 457 -37.83 -40.00 9.86
CA GLY A 457 -37.78 -40.61 8.53
C GLY A 457 -36.40 -41.13 8.06
N HIS A 458 -35.45 -41.38 8.96
CA HIS A 458 -34.09 -41.82 8.61
C HIS A 458 -34.03 -43.15 7.83
N LYS A 459 -34.92 -44.11 8.13
CA LYS A 459 -34.99 -45.38 7.39
C LYS A 459 -35.38 -45.16 5.93
N ALA A 460 -36.42 -44.35 5.69
CA ALA A 460 -36.83 -43.97 4.34
C ALA A 460 -35.69 -43.26 3.59
N PHE A 461 -34.89 -42.44 4.29
CA PHE A 461 -33.74 -41.77 3.70
C PHE A 461 -32.66 -42.76 3.28
N THR A 462 -32.33 -43.69 4.17
CA THR A 462 -31.34 -44.75 3.91
C THR A 462 -31.80 -45.61 2.72
N MET A 463 -33.06 -46.01 2.67
CA MET A 463 -33.63 -46.78 1.55
C MET A 463 -33.62 -46.02 0.21
N ALA A 464 -33.78 -44.70 0.22
CA ALA A 464 -33.82 -43.90 -1.00
C ALA A 464 -32.42 -43.55 -1.55
N THR A 465 -31.40 -43.52 -0.68
CA THR A 465 -30.06 -43.00 -1.02
C THR A 465 -28.94 -44.02 -0.90
N ASP A 466 -29.20 -45.17 -0.28
CA ASP A 466 -28.22 -46.18 0.13
C ASP A 466 -27.16 -45.67 1.13
N ILE A 467 -27.41 -44.53 1.78
CA ILE A 467 -26.49 -43.93 2.76
C ILE A 467 -26.96 -44.27 4.18
N PRO A 468 -26.18 -45.05 4.96
CA PRO A 468 -26.52 -45.35 6.35
C PRO A 468 -26.45 -44.12 7.24
N ILE A 469 -27.45 -44.00 8.14
CA ILE A 469 -27.49 -42.99 9.20
C ILE A 469 -27.18 -43.65 10.55
N TYR A 470 -26.20 -43.11 11.26
CA TYR A 470 -25.81 -43.51 12.61
C TYR A 470 -26.20 -42.44 13.64
N PHE A 471 -26.74 -42.85 14.78
CA PHE A 471 -27.21 -41.96 15.83
C PHE A 471 -26.25 -41.89 17.02
N CYS A 472 -25.95 -40.66 17.45
CA CYS A 472 -25.16 -40.40 18.65
C CYS A 472 -25.92 -40.80 19.92
N HIS A 473 -25.18 -41.01 21.00
CA HIS A 473 -25.76 -41.25 22.32
C HIS A 473 -26.49 -40.00 22.85
N PRO A 474 -27.59 -40.19 23.63
CA PRO A 474 -28.26 -39.09 24.29
C PRO A 474 -27.31 -38.32 25.20
N GLY A 475 -27.26 -37.00 25.04
CA GLY A 475 -26.41 -36.15 25.88
C GLY A 475 -24.92 -36.17 25.55
N SER A 476 -24.52 -36.74 24.41
CA SER A 476 -23.11 -36.90 23.99
C SER A 476 -22.71 -35.99 22.80
N PRO A 477 -22.74 -34.65 22.92
CA PRO A 477 -22.44 -33.75 21.79
C PRO A 477 -20.99 -33.86 21.27
N TRP A 478 -20.06 -34.39 22.07
CA TRP A 478 -18.66 -34.58 21.68
C TRP A 478 -18.49 -35.59 20.53
N GLU A 479 -19.45 -36.49 20.33
CA GLU A 479 -19.48 -37.45 19.22
C GLU A 479 -19.65 -36.75 17.84
N ARG A 480 -20.14 -35.50 17.85
CA ARG A 480 -20.26 -34.60 16.68
C ARG A 480 -19.44 -33.31 16.84
N GLY A 481 -18.25 -33.42 17.43
CA GLY A 481 -17.40 -32.25 17.72
C GLY A 481 -16.98 -31.43 16.47
N SER A 482 -17.00 -32.04 15.28
CA SER A 482 -16.69 -31.34 14.02
C SER A 482 -17.82 -30.40 13.65
N ASN A 483 -19.04 -30.89 13.68
CA ASN A 483 -20.23 -30.12 13.39
C ASN A 483 -20.43 -29.00 14.43
N GLU A 484 -20.25 -29.26 15.73
CA GLU A 484 -20.37 -28.22 16.77
C GLU A 484 -19.40 -27.04 16.53
N ASN A 485 -18.14 -27.32 16.17
CA ASN A 485 -17.15 -26.29 15.84
C ASN A 485 -17.57 -25.49 14.60
N THR A 486 -17.95 -26.19 13.53
CA THR A 486 -18.37 -25.58 12.28
C THR A 486 -19.62 -24.73 12.45
N ASN A 487 -20.62 -25.20 13.20
CA ASN A 487 -21.82 -24.43 13.55
C ASN A 487 -21.45 -23.15 14.31
N GLY A 488 -20.51 -23.24 15.25
CA GLY A 488 -19.94 -22.08 15.92
C GLY A 488 -19.37 -21.02 14.96
N ARG A 489 -18.73 -21.45 13.87
CA ARG A 489 -18.19 -20.56 12.82
C ARG A 489 -19.28 -20.00 11.91
N LEU A 490 -20.22 -20.85 11.47
CA LEU A 490 -21.36 -20.47 10.63
C LEU A 490 -22.23 -19.41 11.31
N ARG A 491 -22.28 -19.36 12.65
CA ARG A 491 -22.97 -18.29 13.39
C ARG A 491 -22.43 -16.88 13.14
N ARG A 492 -21.29 -16.72 12.44
CA ARG A 492 -20.84 -15.43 11.92
C ARG A 492 -21.76 -14.91 10.81
N ASN A 493 -22.21 -15.79 9.92
CA ASN A 493 -23.08 -15.46 8.78
C ASN A 493 -24.56 -15.77 9.06
N LEU A 494 -24.83 -16.71 9.98
CA LEU A 494 -26.16 -17.14 10.43
C LEU A 494 -26.34 -16.87 11.93
N PRO A 495 -26.49 -15.60 12.37
CA PRO A 495 -26.52 -15.25 13.79
C PRO A 495 -27.53 -16.04 14.61
N LYS A 496 -27.29 -16.14 15.93
CA LYS A 496 -28.32 -16.72 16.82
C LYS A 496 -29.52 -15.79 16.89
N ASN A 497 -30.72 -16.39 16.96
CA ASN A 497 -32.00 -15.69 17.07
C ASN A 497 -32.32 -14.75 15.88
N SER A 498 -31.63 -14.89 14.74
CA SER A 498 -32.05 -14.26 13.49
C SER A 498 -33.09 -15.13 12.78
N ASP A 499 -33.91 -14.50 11.96
CA ASP A 499 -34.74 -15.23 11.02
C ASP A 499 -33.83 -15.82 9.93
N LEU A 500 -33.87 -17.14 9.76
CA LEU A 500 -33.08 -17.84 8.74
C LEU A 500 -33.90 -18.09 7.45
N SER A 501 -35.20 -17.79 7.45
CA SER A 501 -36.05 -17.94 6.26
C SER A 501 -35.68 -16.94 5.16
N ILE A 502 -35.05 -15.82 5.53
CA ILE A 502 -34.64 -14.74 4.62
C ILE A 502 -33.51 -15.11 3.66
N TYR A 503 -32.73 -16.14 3.98
CA TYR A 503 -31.59 -16.56 3.17
C TYR A 503 -32.09 -17.42 2.01
N SER A 504 -31.62 -17.16 0.80
CA SER A 504 -31.89 -18.04 -0.34
C SER A 504 -30.98 -19.28 -0.32
N ALA A 505 -31.22 -20.23 -1.24
CA ALA A 505 -30.32 -21.36 -1.43
C ALA A 505 -28.92 -20.88 -1.87
N GLU A 506 -28.87 -19.87 -2.74
CA GLU A 506 -27.64 -19.24 -3.23
C GLU A 506 -26.88 -18.52 -2.11
N ASP A 507 -27.59 -17.86 -1.19
CA ASP A 507 -26.96 -17.24 -0.01
C ASP A 507 -26.26 -18.29 0.86
N LEU A 508 -26.93 -19.42 1.12
CA LEU A 508 -26.35 -20.51 1.91
C LEU A 508 -25.17 -21.16 1.20
N GLU A 509 -25.25 -21.34 -0.13
CA GLU A 509 -24.13 -21.84 -0.93
C GLU A 509 -22.93 -20.89 -0.85
N MET A 510 -23.14 -19.58 -0.96
CA MET A 510 -22.09 -18.58 -0.79
C MET A 510 -21.48 -18.64 0.62
N ILE A 511 -22.30 -18.79 1.66
CA ILE A 511 -21.82 -18.94 3.05
C ILE A 511 -20.99 -20.22 3.20
N ALA A 512 -21.44 -21.33 2.62
CA ALA A 512 -20.70 -22.59 2.62
C ALA A 512 -19.35 -22.41 1.89
N ASN A 513 -19.34 -21.76 0.73
CA ASN A 513 -18.13 -21.47 -0.05
C ASN A 513 -17.11 -20.62 0.72
N ILE A 514 -17.56 -19.58 1.45
CA ILE A 514 -16.68 -18.80 2.34
C ILE A 514 -16.02 -19.70 3.39
N HIS A 515 -16.76 -20.66 3.94
CA HIS A 515 -16.23 -21.59 4.95
C HIS A 515 -15.31 -22.65 4.36
N ASN A 516 -15.63 -23.15 3.17
CA ASN A 516 -14.86 -24.17 2.46
C ASN A 516 -13.55 -23.63 1.89
N HIS A 517 -13.44 -22.32 1.66
CA HIS A 517 -12.21 -21.65 1.22
C HIS A 517 -11.44 -20.98 2.37
N LYS A 518 -11.84 -21.19 3.62
CA LYS A 518 -11.14 -20.65 4.79
C LYS A 518 -10.16 -21.70 5.36
N PRO A 519 -8.87 -21.36 5.52
CA PRO A 519 -7.87 -22.24 6.12
C PRO A 519 -8.29 -22.78 7.49
N ARG A 520 -7.99 -24.05 7.76
CA ARG A 520 -8.24 -24.68 9.06
C ARG A 520 -6.92 -25.14 9.68
N LYS A 521 -6.69 -24.77 10.94
CA LYS A 521 -5.57 -25.29 11.73
C LYS A 521 -5.53 -26.82 11.78
N ALA A 522 -6.69 -27.46 11.91
CA ALA A 522 -6.82 -28.92 11.91
C ALA A 522 -6.42 -29.59 10.58
N LEU A 523 -6.35 -28.82 9.49
CA LEU A 523 -5.95 -29.28 8.16
C LEU A 523 -4.56 -28.73 7.77
N ASN A 524 -3.73 -28.42 8.77
CA ASN A 524 -2.42 -27.78 8.57
C ASN A 524 -2.52 -26.52 7.69
N TRP A 525 -3.57 -25.72 7.92
CA TRP A 525 -3.85 -24.46 7.21
C TRP A 525 -4.21 -24.60 5.72
N ARG A 526 -4.52 -25.82 5.27
CA ARG A 526 -5.23 -26.04 4.02
C ARG A 526 -6.71 -25.69 4.16
N THR A 527 -7.37 -25.40 3.05
CA THR A 527 -8.81 -25.14 3.04
C THR A 527 -9.59 -26.47 2.95
N PRO A 528 -10.82 -26.54 3.49
CA PRO A 528 -11.67 -27.71 3.32
C PRO A 528 -11.87 -28.11 1.85
N ALA A 529 -12.02 -27.12 0.96
CA ALA A 529 -12.12 -27.35 -0.48
C ALA A 529 -10.88 -28.06 -1.04
N GLU A 530 -9.67 -27.60 -0.70
CA GLU A 530 -8.43 -28.24 -1.14
C GLU A 530 -8.29 -29.68 -0.65
N VAL A 531 -8.66 -29.94 0.60
CA VAL A 531 -8.58 -31.28 1.17
C VAL A 531 -9.62 -32.20 0.53
N MET A 532 -10.83 -31.70 0.32
CA MET A 532 -11.90 -32.45 -0.37
C MET A 532 -11.50 -32.77 -1.82
N THR A 533 -11.04 -31.80 -2.61
CA THR A 533 -10.59 -32.03 -3.98
C THR A 533 -9.46 -33.06 -4.05
N ASN A 534 -8.51 -33.01 -3.12
CA ASN A 534 -7.44 -34.00 -3.04
C ASN A 534 -7.96 -35.40 -2.67
N ALA A 535 -8.92 -35.48 -1.75
CA ALA A 535 -9.53 -36.74 -1.37
C ALA A 535 -10.25 -37.39 -2.56
N LEU A 536 -11.03 -36.61 -3.32
CA LEU A 536 -11.78 -37.07 -4.49
C LEU A 536 -10.90 -37.49 -5.68
N THR A 537 -9.75 -36.83 -5.85
CA THR A 537 -8.77 -37.21 -6.88
C THR A 537 -8.03 -38.49 -6.52
N GLN A 538 -7.79 -38.75 -5.24
CA GLN A 538 -7.15 -39.99 -4.75
C GLN A 538 -8.09 -41.20 -4.77
N THR A 539 -9.39 -41.02 -4.55
CA THR A 539 -10.40 -42.09 -4.69
C THR A 539 -10.80 -42.36 -6.14
N GLY A 540 -10.24 -41.64 -7.12
CA GLY A 540 -10.44 -41.88 -8.54
C GLY A 540 -11.76 -41.34 -9.12
N SER A 541 -12.55 -40.59 -8.35
CA SER A 541 -13.90 -40.17 -8.75
C SER A 541 -13.97 -38.90 -9.60
N ILE A 542 -12.89 -38.12 -9.74
CA ILE A 542 -12.88 -36.97 -10.67
C ILE A 542 -11.53 -36.87 -11.36
N LYS A 543 -11.49 -37.20 -12.66
CA LYS A 543 -10.42 -36.72 -13.56
C LYS A 543 -10.70 -35.23 -13.84
N PRO A 544 -9.76 -34.32 -13.56
CA PRO A 544 -9.95 -32.91 -13.93
C PRO A 544 -9.94 -32.79 -15.46
N ASN A 545 -11.01 -32.22 -16.02
CA ASN A 545 -11.00 -31.61 -17.35
C ASN A 545 -10.60 -30.14 -17.22
#